data_AF-A0AAW6MAT8-F1
#
_entry.id   AF-A0AAW6MAT8-F1
#
_cell.length_a   1.000
_cell.length_b   1.000
_cell.length_c   1.000
_cell.angle_alpha   90.00
_cell.angle_beta   90.00
_cell.angle_gamma   90.00
#
_symmetry.space_group_name_H-M   'P 1'
#
loop_
_entity.id
_entity.type
_entity.pdbx_description
1 polymer ?
#
loop_
_entity_poly.entity_id
_entity_poly.type
_entity_poly.pdbx_seq_one_letter_code
_entity_poly.pdbx_strand_id
1 'polypeptide(L)'
;MMNKIKLILGTLFLVSLSSCDDFLDVSSDSKFDDSYVFGTKEEINRALNTVYAYILSGNTYGGKFYTTYALNNDVEFTTNSSYIQNTSGNEYKQFDATQNGGDLNSTWSDAYRCIEYANNFIIGAENTELYAQRDTTILQQVGEAKCLRAMNYHDMVVLFGDIPFSLKRSYDMGDNLVMPLADRDSILSVLIDDLRTVAPDMRFARDLSEGVERASKEFCWSLIARMAMTRAGYSLRPDKGNPMAKGTMERASDYRDYYDIARQYCDSVISSGTHNLTKAFNKVFIDECNYVVTNND
;
A
#
# COMPACT_ATOMS: atom_id res chain seq x y z
N MET A 1 -68.37 -16.72 -32.85
CA MET A 1 -67.91 -16.45 -31.47
C MET A 1 -66.49 -16.96 -31.20
N MET A 2 -66.14 -18.19 -31.58
CA MET A 2 -64.80 -18.78 -31.35
C MET A 2 -63.60 -17.94 -31.85
N ASN A 3 -63.70 -17.26 -33.01
CA ASN A 3 -62.59 -16.43 -33.51
C ASN A 3 -62.38 -15.14 -32.70
N LYS A 4 -63.41 -14.61 -32.04
CA LYS A 4 -63.29 -13.44 -31.16
C LYS A 4 -62.67 -13.80 -29.81
N ILE A 5 -62.94 -15.02 -29.31
CA ILE A 5 -62.33 -15.58 -28.08
C ILE A 5 -60.85 -15.87 -28.31
N LYS A 6 -60.48 -16.43 -29.47
CA LYS A 6 -59.06 -16.65 -29.84
C LYS A 6 -58.29 -15.34 -29.96
N LEU A 7 -58.91 -14.28 -30.49
CA LEU A 7 -58.29 -12.95 -30.57
C LEU A 7 -58.08 -12.35 -29.17
N ILE A 8 -59.09 -12.43 -28.29
CA ILE A 8 -58.98 -11.94 -26.90
C ILE A 8 -57.92 -12.72 -26.10
N LEU A 9 -57.86 -14.06 -26.21
CA LEU A 9 -56.83 -14.86 -25.55
C LEU A 9 -55.43 -14.57 -26.10
N GLY A 10 -55.28 -14.36 -27.41
CA GLY A 10 -54.00 -14.01 -28.02
C GLY A 10 -53.50 -12.62 -27.58
N THR A 11 -54.41 -11.66 -27.40
CA THR A 11 -54.06 -10.31 -26.94
C THR A 11 -53.70 -10.30 -25.45
N LEU A 12 -54.39 -11.11 -24.62
CA LEU A 12 -54.09 -11.22 -23.19
C LEU A 12 -52.72 -11.89 -22.92
N PHE A 13 -52.30 -12.82 -23.79
CA PHE A 13 -50.99 -13.48 -23.70
C PHE A 13 -49.82 -12.56 -24.09
N LEU A 14 -50.06 -11.57 -24.95
CA LEU A 14 -49.04 -10.59 -25.34
C LEU A 14 -48.80 -9.53 -24.26
N VAL A 15 -49.79 -9.23 -23.41
CA VAL A 15 -49.62 -8.29 -22.29
C VAL A 15 -48.86 -8.92 -21.12
N SER A 16 -48.94 -10.25 -20.94
CA SER A 16 -48.20 -10.98 -19.89
C SER A 16 -46.69 -11.15 -20.15
N LEU A 17 -46.18 -10.73 -21.32
CA LEU A 17 -44.75 -10.77 -21.65
C LEU A 17 -44.04 -9.43 -21.46
N SER A 18 -44.72 -8.42 -20.90
CA SER A 18 -44.06 -7.23 -20.37
C SER A 18 -43.40 -7.56 -19.03
N SER A 19 -42.26 -8.23 -19.09
CA SER A 19 -41.35 -8.42 -17.95
C SER A 19 -40.88 -7.03 -17.50
N CYS A 20 -41.19 -6.64 -16.26
CA CYS A 20 -40.52 -5.52 -15.61
C CYS A 20 -39.11 -5.97 -15.21
N ASP A 21 -38.15 -5.88 -16.13
CA ASP A 21 -36.75 -6.21 -15.84
C ASP A 21 -36.19 -5.32 -14.70
N ASP A 22 -36.64 -4.06 -14.59
CA ASP A 22 -36.23 -3.11 -13.53
C ASP A 22 -36.70 -3.47 -12.12
N PHE A 23 -37.69 -4.37 -11.93
CA PHE A 23 -38.17 -4.72 -10.59
C PHE A 23 -37.19 -5.63 -9.83
N LEU A 24 -36.32 -6.33 -10.56
CA LEU A 24 -35.28 -7.19 -9.98
C LEU A 24 -33.94 -6.48 -9.83
N ASP A 25 -33.79 -5.29 -10.42
CA ASP A 25 -32.58 -4.48 -10.31
C ASP A 25 -32.67 -3.57 -9.07
N VAL A 26 -32.65 -4.21 -7.90
CA VAL A 26 -32.63 -3.51 -6.62
C VAL A 26 -31.18 -3.17 -6.29
N SER A 27 -30.74 -1.97 -6.68
CA SER A 27 -29.49 -1.41 -6.18
C SER A 27 -29.60 -1.19 -4.67
N SER A 28 -28.66 -1.71 -3.89
CA SER A 28 -28.59 -1.38 -2.48
C SER A 28 -28.02 0.03 -2.34
N ASP A 29 -28.84 1.01 -1.95
CA ASP A 29 -28.41 2.40 -1.70
C ASP A 29 -27.28 2.51 -0.66
N SER A 30 -27.02 1.43 0.09
CA SER A 30 -25.98 1.33 1.12
C SER A 30 -24.64 0.79 0.61
N LYS A 31 -24.55 0.39 -0.67
CA LYS A 31 -23.32 -0.13 -1.28
C LYS A 31 -22.81 0.84 -2.32
N PHE A 32 -21.65 1.42 -2.06
CA PHE A 32 -20.89 2.13 -3.07
C PHE A 32 -20.15 1.09 -3.92
N ASP A 33 -20.50 0.97 -5.20
CA ASP A 33 -19.77 0.15 -6.15
C ASP A 33 -18.62 0.92 -6.81
N ASP A 34 -17.81 0.22 -7.60
CA ASP A 34 -16.69 0.84 -8.32
C ASP A 34 -17.15 1.98 -9.23
N SER A 35 -18.35 1.89 -9.82
CA SER A 35 -18.88 2.92 -10.72
C SER A 35 -19.16 4.22 -10.00
N TYR A 36 -19.67 4.15 -8.75
CA TYR A 36 -19.88 5.30 -7.90
C TYR A 36 -18.54 5.85 -7.37
N VAL A 37 -17.72 4.99 -6.75
CA VAL A 37 -16.48 5.39 -6.07
C VAL A 37 -15.48 6.00 -7.06
N PHE A 38 -15.40 5.45 -8.26
CA PHE A 38 -14.49 5.91 -9.32
C PHE A 38 -15.19 6.73 -10.42
N GLY A 39 -16.41 7.20 -10.17
CA GLY A 39 -17.21 7.96 -11.13
C GLY A 39 -16.84 9.44 -11.24
N THR A 40 -16.27 10.03 -10.18
CA THR A 40 -15.85 11.44 -10.18
C THR A 40 -14.49 11.63 -9.51
N LYS A 41 -13.75 12.68 -9.90
CA LYS A 41 -12.45 13.02 -9.28
C LYS A 41 -12.56 13.25 -7.77
N GLU A 42 -13.70 13.75 -7.30
CA GLU A 42 -13.94 14.00 -5.88
C GLU A 42 -14.06 12.68 -5.10
N GLU A 43 -14.88 11.74 -5.58
CA GLU A 43 -15.02 10.43 -4.93
C GLU A 43 -13.73 9.61 -5.02
N ILE A 44 -13.00 9.68 -6.15
CA ILE A 44 -11.67 9.08 -6.27
C ILE A 44 -10.72 9.67 -5.22
N ASN A 45 -10.70 11.00 -5.02
CA ASN A 45 -9.87 11.61 -3.99
C ASN A 45 -10.24 11.12 -2.59
N ARG A 46 -11.54 10.97 -2.27
CA ARG A 46 -11.99 10.42 -0.98
C ARG A 46 -11.57 8.96 -0.80
N ALA A 47 -11.62 8.16 -1.85
CA ALA A 47 -11.12 6.78 -1.83
C ALA A 47 -9.61 6.74 -1.55
N LEU A 48 -8.83 7.62 -2.19
CA LEU A 48 -7.39 7.74 -1.90
C LEU A 48 -7.11 8.16 -0.46
N ASN A 49 -7.87 9.12 0.09
CA ASN A 49 -7.71 9.55 1.49
C ASN A 49 -7.93 8.38 2.47
N THR A 50 -8.74 7.40 2.10
CA THR A 50 -8.90 6.17 2.89
C THR A 50 -7.62 5.34 2.92
N VAL A 51 -6.87 5.26 1.82
CA VAL A 51 -5.56 4.59 1.78
C VAL A 51 -4.59 5.28 2.75
N TYR A 52 -4.50 6.61 2.70
CA TYR A 52 -3.69 7.39 3.66
C TYR A 52 -4.11 7.15 5.12
N ALA A 53 -5.41 7.11 5.39
CA ALA A 53 -5.92 6.88 6.74
C ALA A 53 -5.46 5.52 7.33
N TYR A 54 -5.36 4.46 6.51
CA TYR A 54 -4.90 3.16 6.97
C TYR A 54 -3.40 3.09 7.25
N ILE A 55 -2.60 3.91 6.57
CA ILE A 55 -1.16 4.05 6.89
C ILE A 55 -0.99 4.69 8.26
N LEU A 56 -1.85 5.65 8.60
CA LEU A 56 -1.88 6.31 9.89
C LEU A 56 -2.51 5.45 11.00
N SER A 57 -2.75 4.16 10.77
CA SER A 57 -3.22 3.27 11.82
C SER A 57 -2.24 3.25 13.00
N GLY A 58 -2.78 3.19 14.21
CA GLY A 58 -1.98 3.04 15.42
C GLY A 58 -1.08 1.80 15.40
N ASN A 59 -1.43 0.75 14.62
CA ASN A 59 -0.62 -0.46 14.47
C ASN A 59 0.44 -0.38 13.36
N THR A 60 0.53 0.74 12.65
CA THR A 60 1.54 1.02 11.62
C THR A 60 2.17 2.38 11.92
N TYR A 61 2.14 3.35 10.99
CA TYR A 61 2.85 4.63 11.13
C TYR A 61 2.24 5.58 12.17
N GLY A 62 1.00 5.34 12.59
CA GLY A 62 0.33 6.11 13.64
C GLY A 62 0.81 5.80 15.06
N GLY A 63 1.66 4.80 15.27
CA GLY A 63 2.22 4.52 16.59
C GLY A 63 3.19 3.34 16.66
N LYS A 64 2.76 2.14 16.27
CA LYS A 64 3.57 0.92 16.41
C LYS A 64 4.81 0.91 15.53
N PHE A 65 4.91 1.73 14.48
CA PHE A 65 6.17 1.90 13.75
C PHE A 65 7.32 2.30 14.68
N TYR A 66 7.10 3.22 15.62
CA TYR A 66 8.12 3.67 16.56
C TYR A 66 8.43 2.68 17.70
N THR A 67 7.73 1.55 17.79
CA THR A 67 7.88 0.64 18.95
C THR A 67 7.97 -0.83 18.57
N THR A 68 7.24 -1.27 17.55
CA THR A 68 7.21 -2.64 17.03
C THR A 68 8.10 -2.81 15.81
N TYR A 69 8.29 -1.76 14.98
CA TYR A 69 9.20 -1.83 13.84
C TYR A 69 10.65 -1.53 14.23
N ALA A 70 10.85 -0.76 15.31
CA ALA A 70 12.14 -0.54 15.95
C ALA A 70 12.37 -1.60 17.04
N LEU A 71 13.00 -2.72 16.67
CA LEU A 71 13.53 -3.68 17.63
C LEU A 71 14.75 -3.06 18.34
N ASN A 72 15.09 -3.56 19.54
CA ASN A 72 16.28 -3.08 20.23
C ASN A 72 17.51 -3.21 19.32
N ASN A 73 18.27 -2.13 19.23
CA ASN A 73 19.51 -2.02 18.47
C ASN A 73 20.60 -1.41 19.38
N ASP A 74 21.74 -1.04 18.82
CA ASP A 74 22.89 -0.51 19.57
C ASP A 74 22.73 0.95 20.03
N VAL A 75 21.68 1.65 19.58
CA VAL A 75 21.38 3.05 19.96
C VAL A 75 20.01 3.24 20.61
N GLU A 76 19.09 2.29 20.44
CA GLU A 76 17.75 2.30 21.02
C GLU A 76 17.47 0.97 21.72
N PHE A 77 17.06 1.03 22.98
CA PHE A 77 16.66 -0.16 23.72
C PHE A 77 15.48 0.14 24.65
N THR A 78 14.54 -0.79 24.70
CA THR A 78 13.49 -0.84 25.72
C THR A 78 13.86 -1.89 26.76
N THR A 79 13.92 -1.48 28.03
CA THR A 79 14.06 -2.42 29.16
C THR A 79 12.71 -2.97 29.57
N ASN A 80 12.60 -4.27 29.79
CA ASN A 80 11.44 -4.87 30.45
C ASN A 80 11.83 -5.28 31.88
N SER A 81 11.08 -4.80 32.87
CA SER A 81 11.28 -5.17 34.28
C SER A 81 10.52 -6.44 34.69
N SER A 82 9.68 -6.98 33.80
CA SER A 82 8.88 -8.18 34.06
C SER A 82 9.65 -9.43 33.63
N TYR A 83 9.82 -10.38 34.55
CA TYR A 83 10.39 -11.72 34.29
C TYR A 83 9.44 -12.64 33.52
N ILE A 84 8.16 -12.26 33.39
CA ILE A 84 7.14 -13.05 32.70
C ILE A 84 7.07 -12.57 31.25
N GLN A 85 7.34 -13.51 30.34
CA GLN A 85 7.00 -13.43 28.92
C GLN A 85 5.53 -13.01 28.78
N ASN A 86 5.30 -11.84 28.20
CA ASN A 86 3.97 -11.27 27.99
C ASN A 86 3.81 -10.97 26.50
N THR A 87 2.69 -11.45 25.93
CA THR A 87 2.25 -11.27 24.55
C THR A 87 2.07 -9.80 24.13
N SER A 88 2.20 -8.85 25.06
CA SER A 88 2.13 -7.39 24.89
C SER A 88 3.37 -6.76 24.23
N GLY A 89 4.18 -7.54 23.50
CA GLY A 89 5.14 -7.00 22.53
C GLY A 89 6.56 -6.66 23.01
N ASN A 90 6.96 -7.05 24.22
CA ASN A 90 8.34 -6.84 24.69
C ASN A 90 9.31 -7.97 24.32
N GLU A 91 8.78 -9.18 24.07
CA GLU A 91 9.57 -10.40 23.82
C GLU A 91 10.47 -10.26 22.58
N TYR A 92 9.92 -9.79 21.46
CA TYR A 92 10.67 -9.63 20.21
C TYR A 92 11.72 -8.51 20.29
N LYS A 93 11.53 -7.51 21.15
CA LYS A 93 12.55 -6.47 21.40
C LYS A 93 13.79 -7.05 22.10
N GLN A 94 13.63 -8.14 22.83
CA GLN A 94 14.72 -8.86 23.51
C GLN A 94 15.27 -10.03 22.69
N PHE A 95 14.82 -10.18 21.43
CA PHE A 95 15.13 -11.33 20.59
C PHE A 95 14.67 -12.68 21.18
N ASP A 96 13.63 -12.65 22.02
CA ASP A 96 13.05 -13.82 22.69
C ASP A 96 11.58 -14.01 22.27
N ALA A 97 11.32 -13.77 20.98
CA ALA A 97 9.98 -13.79 20.41
C ALA A 97 9.36 -15.19 20.46
N THR A 98 8.11 -15.29 20.93
CA THR A 98 7.31 -16.52 20.83
C THR A 98 6.46 -16.52 19.56
N GLN A 99 5.81 -17.66 19.28
CA GLN A 99 4.78 -17.74 18.23
C GLN A 99 3.59 -16.80 18.48
N ASN A 100 3.44 -16.26 19.70
CA ASN A 100 2.33 -15.41 20.12
C ASN A 100 2.75 -13.93 20.24
N GLY A 101 3.04 -13.28 19.11
CA GLY A 101 3.33 -11.85 19.06
C GLY A 101 2.08 -11.01 18.76
N GLY A 102 1.29 -10.65 19.79
CA GLY A 102 0.02 -9.93 19.59
C GLY A 102 0.17 -8.63 18.79
N ASP A 103 1.14 -7.79 19.17
CA ASP A 103 1.45 -6.53 18.48
C ASP A 103 1.94 -6.74 17.03
N LEU A 104 2.73 -7.79 16.78
CA LEU A 104 3.18 -8.16 15.43
C LEU A 104 1.99 -8.63 14.58
N ASN A 105 1.05 -9.38 15.16
CA ASN A 105 -0.16 -9.81 14.47
C ASN A 105 -1.08 -8.62 14.13
N SER A 106 -1.23 -7.65 15.04
CA SER A 106 -1.98 -6.42 14.77
C SER A 106 -1.32 -5.58 13.67
N THR A 107 0.01 -5.47 13.71
CA THR A 107 0.80 -4.81 12.66
C THR A 107 0.61 -5.48 11.31
N TRP A 108 0.79 -6.80 11.26
CA TRP A 108 0.57 -7.62 10.06
C TRP A 108 -0.83 -7.40 9.48
N SER A 109 -1.85 -7.49 10.33
CA SER A 109 -3.24 -7.35 9.91
C SER A 109 -3.53 -5.97 9.33
N ASP A 110 -3.02 -4.91 9.95
CA ASP A 110 -3.24 -3.54 9.50
C ASP A 110 -2.43 -3.17 8.26
N ALA A 111 -1.21 -3.68 8.13
CA ALA A 111 -0.41 -3.52 6.92
C ALA A 111 -1.09 -4.18 5.71
N TYR A 112 -1.58 -5.43 5.84
CA TYR A 112 -2.33 -6.09 4.77
C TYR A 112 -3.66 -5.41 4.46
N ARG A 113 -4.34 -4.86 5.47
CA ARG A 113 -5.53 -4.03 5.25
C ARG A 113 -5.17 -2.80 4.42
N CYS A 114 -4.11 -2.07 4.76
CA CYS A 114 -3.65 -0.93 3.97
C CYS A 114 -3.32 -1.32 2.52
N ILE A 115 -2.62 -2.44 2.33
CA ILE A 115 -2.28 -2.99 1.02
C ILE A 115 -3.54 -3.31 0.20
N GLU A 116 -4.55 -3.93 0.80
CA GLU A 116 -5.81 -4.26 0.12
C GLU A 116 -6.57 -2.98 -0.29
N TYR A 117 -6.65 -1.97 0.58
CA TYR A 117 -7.27 -0.69 0.21
C TYR A 117 -6.50 0.02 -0.91
N ALA A 118 -5.17 -0.06 -0.92
CA ALA A 118 -4.37 0.46 -2.02
C ALA A 118 -4.61 -0.33 -3.32
N ASN A 119 -4.66 -1.67 -3.28
CA ASN A 119 -5.01 -2.51 -4.43
C ASN A 119 -6.40 -2.16 -4.97
N ASN A 120 -7.38 -1.97 -4.08
CA ASN A 120 -8.74 -1.56 -4.44
C ASN A 120 -8.75 -0.22 -5.16
N PHE A 121 -8.04 0.77 -4.62
CA PHE A 121 -7.89 2.07 -5.23
C PHE A 121 -7.22 1.99 -6.61
N ILE A 122 -6.07 1.32 -6.70
CA ILE A 122 -5.26 1.28 -7.92
C ILE A 122 -6.05 0.63 -9.06
N ILE A 123 -6.62 -0.56 -8.84
CA ILE A 123 -7.39 -1.26 -9.89
C ILE A 123 -8.65 -0.48 -10.27
N GLY A 124 -9.36 0.08 -9.29
CA GLY A 124 -10.55 0.89 -9.57
C GLY A 124 -10.24 2.15 -10.38
N ALA A 125 -9.18 2.88 -10.01
CA ALA A 125 -8.76 4.10 -10.70
C ALA A 125 -8.19 3.81 -12.09
N GLU A 126 -7.37 2.77 -12.26
CA GLU A 126 -6.79 2.36 -13.55
C GLU A 126 -7.85 1.92 -14.56
N ASN A 127 -9.03 1.46 -14.10
CA ASN A 127 -10.15 1.08 -14.95
C ASN A 127 -11.06 2.25 -15.38
N THR A 128 -10.78 3.48 -14.93
CA THR A 128 -11.58 4.66 -15.30
C THR A 128 -11.21 5.20 -16.69
N GLU A 129 -12.19 5.81 -17.36
CA GLU A 129 -11.94 6.56 -18.60
C GLU A 129 -10.99 7.74 -18.37
N LEU A 130 -11.03 8.36 -17.19
CA LEU A 130 -10.09 9.44 -16.82
C LEU A 130 -8.64 8.96 -16.83
N TYR A 131 -8.37 7.75 -16.33
CA TYR A 131 -7.03 7.17 -16.38
C TYR A 131 -6.63 6.80 -17.82
N ALA A 132 -7.54 6.22 -18.60
CA ALA A 132 -7.31 5.91 -20.01
C ALA A 132 -6.96 7.18 -20.83
N GLN A 133 -7.59 8.30 -20.52
CA GLN A 133 -7.32 9.62 -21.11
C GLN A 133 -6.09 10.33 -20.52
N ARG A 134 -5.35 9.67 -19.62
CA ARG A 134 -4.16 10.20 -18.94
C ARG A 134 -4.43 11.50 -18.17
N ASP A 135 -5.57 11.58 -17.49
CA ASP A 135 -5.87 12.70 -16.61
C ASP A 135 -4.78 12.83 -15.52
N THR A 136 -4.07 13.96 -15.51
CA THR A 136 -2.89 14.14 -14.66
C THR A 136 -3.19 14.04 -13.16
N THR A 137 -4.42 14.34 -12.73
CA THR A 137 -4.80 14.20 -11.32
C THR A 137 -4.97 12.73 -10.97
N ILE A 138 -5.61 11.95 -11.84
CA ILE A 138 -5.78 10.51 -11.60
C ILE A 138 -4.43 9.77 -11.68
N LEU A 139 -3.56 10.12 -12.63
CA LEU A 139 -2.21 9.56 -12.71
C LEU A 139 -1.40 9.82 -11.44
N GLN A 140 -1.43 11.06 -10.93
CA GLN A 140 -0.82 11.42 -9.66
C GLN A 140 -1.39 10.56 -8.53
N GLN A 141 -2.71 10.45 -8.40
CA GLN A 141 -3.37 9.69 -7.34
C GLN A 141 -3.05 8.17 -7.39
N VAL A 142 -2.95 7.57 -8.58
CA VAL A 142 -2.49 6.19 -8.76
C VAL A 142 -1.03 6.04 -8.32
N GLY A 143 -0.18 6.99 -8.69
CA GLY A 143 1.21 7.03 -8.24
C GLY A 143 1.34 7.07 -6.71
N GLU A 144 0.53 7.89 -6.06
CA GLU A 144 0.46 7.96 -4.59
C GLU A 144 0.07 6.62 -3.98
N ALA A 145 -1.06 6.03 -4.41
CA ALA A 145 -1.50 4.75 -3.87
C ALA A 145 -0.47 3.62 -4.05
N LYS A 146 0.25 3.59 -5.19
CA LYS A 146 1.35 2.66 -5.43
C LYS A 146 2.52 2.89 -4.48
N CYS A 147 2.89 4.15 -4.22
CA CYS A 147 3.92 4.49 -3.23
C CYS A 147 3.54 3.98 -1.84
N LEU A 148 2.31 4.23 -1.40
CA LEU A 148 1.80 3.82 -0.10
C LEU A 148 1.73 2.28 0.05
N ARG A 149 1.32 1.58 -1.01
CA ARG A 149 1.36 0.12 -1.10
C ARG A 149 2.79 -0.41 -0.99
N ALA A 150 3.72 0.17 -1.76
CA ALA A 150 5.12 -0.25 -1.78
C ALA A 150 5.80 0.01 -0.43
N MET A 151 5.50 1.13 0.23
CA MET A 151 5.98 1.45 1.58
C MET A 151 5.56 0.39 2.60
N ASN A 152 4.28 0.01 2.63
CA ASN A 152 3.80 -1.04 3.55
C ASN A 152 4.42 -2.40 3.24
N TYR A 153 4.50 -2.81 1.97
CA TYR A 153 5.16 -4.07 1.61
C TYR A 153 6.65 -4.08 1.94
N HIS A 154 7.35 -2.95 1.73
CA HIS A 154 8.77 -2.81 2.03
C HIS A 154 9.02 -3.07 3.52
N ASP A 155 8.25 -2.45 4.41
CA ASP A 155 8.42 -2.70 5.84
C ASP A 155 8.06 -4.14 6.22
N MET A 156 7.02 -4.71 5.62
CA MET A 156 6.65 -6.10 5.87
C MET A 156 7.76 -7.07 5.45
N VAL A 157 8.45 -6.78 4.34
CA VAL A 157 9.65 -7.52 3.92
C VAL A 157 10.79 -7.34 4.93
N VAL A 158 11.01 -6.12 5.43
CA VAL A 158 12.06 -5.85 6.43
C VAL A 158 11.79 -6.61 7.74
N LEU A 159 10.53 -6.68 8.18
CA LEU A 159 10.15 -7.32 9.45
C LEU A 159 10.05 -8.85 9.35
N PHE A 160 9.44 -9.36 8.28
CA PHE A 160 9.02 -10.77 8.19
C PHE A 160 9.78 -11.55 7.12
N GLY A 161 10.49 -10.88 6.21
CA GLY A 161 11.20 -11.51 5.11
C GLY A 161 10.27 -11.91 3.97
N ASP A 162 10.10 -13.22 3.76
CA ASP A 162 9.25 -13.75 2.68
C ASP A 162 7.79 -13.71 3.14
N ILE A 163 6.91 -13.10 2.36
CA ILE A 163 5.50 -12.84 2.74
C ILE A 163 4.53 -13.17 1.61
N PRO A 164 3.23 -13.40 1.91
CA PRO A 164 2.19 -13.44 0.88
C PRO A 164 2.15 -12.15 0.07
N PHE A 165 2.11 -12.24 -1.26
CA PHE A 165 2.23 -11.06 -2.12
C PHE A 165 1.21 -11.08 -3.26
N SER A 166 0.47 -9.98 -3.40
CA SER A 166 -0.42 -9.74 -4.54
C SER A 166 -0.61 -8.25 -4.80
N LEU A 167 -0.63 -7.89 -6.08
CA LEU A 167 -1.02 -6.56 -6.54
C LEU A 167 -2.49 -6.51 -6.98
N LYS A 168 -3.23 -7.62 -6.85
CA LYS A 168 -4.66 -7.71 -7.17
C LYS A 168 -5.50 -7.49 -5.93
N ARG A 169 -6.73 -7.01 -6.13
CA ARG A 169 -7.76 -6.96 -5.09
C ARG A 169 -8.13 -8.36 -4.68
N SER A 170 -8.36 -8.58 -3.39
CA SER A 170 -8.76 -9.88 -2.87
C SER A 170 -10.05 -10.39 -3.53
N TYR A 171 -10.99 -9.49 -3.81
CA TYR A 171 -12.22 -9.78 -4.56
C TYR A 171 -11.97 -10.35 -5.97
N ASP A 172 -10.92 -9.92 -6.66
CA ASP A 172 -10.58 -10.38 -8.01
C ASP A 172 -9.83 -11.72 -8.02
N MET A 173 -9.46 -12.25 -6.84
CA MET A 173 -8.66 -13.48 -6.75
C MET A 173 -9.50 -14.77 -6.76
N GLY A 174 -10.83 -14.68 -6.68
CA GLY A 174 -11.71 -15.84 -6.63
C GLY A 174 -11.35 -16.78 -5.47
N ASP A 175 -11.16 -18.06 -5.76
CA ASP A 175 -10.81 -19.08 -4.75
C ASP A 175 -9.34 -19.02 -4.29
N ASN A 176 -8.49 -18.19 -4.91
CA ASN A 176 -7.06 -18.09 -4.60
C ASN A 176 -6.76 -17.11 -3.44
N LEU A 177 -7.52 -17.19 -2.35
CA LEU A 177 -7.30 -16.35 -1.16
C LEU A 177 -6.12 -16.82 -0.30
N VAL A 178 -5.68 -18.07 -0.47
CA VAL A 178 -4.47 -18.60 0.18
C VAL A 178 -3.27 -18.36 -0.74
N MET A 179 -2.55 -17.28 -0.47
CA MET A 179 -1.36 -16.91 -1.23
C MET A 179 -0.11 -17.61 -0.67
N PRO A 180 0.73 -18.23 -1.52
CA PRO A 180 2.03 -18.73 -1.08
C PRO A 180 2.94 -17.57 -0.68
N LEU A 181 3.97 -17.87 0.12
CA LEU A 181 5.04 -16.92 0.40
C LEU A 181 5.80 -16.62 -0.90
N ALA A 182 5.91 -15.34 -1.24
CA ALA A 182 6.78 -14.88 -2.30
C ALA A 182 8.16 -14.54 -1.74
N ASP A 183 9.19 -14.79 -2.54
CA ASP A 183 10.55 -14.42 -2.20
C ASP A 183 10.68 -12.89 -2.10
N ARG A 184 11.30 -12.41 -1.02
CA ARG A 184 11.43 -10.98 -0.75
C ARG A 184 12.20 -10.21 -1.81
N ASP A 185 13.16 -10.85 -2.48
CA ASP A 185 13.94 -10.21 -3.53
C ASP A 185 13.04 -9.96 -4.74
N SER A 186 12.21 -10.94 -5.10
CA SER A 186 11.19 -10.78 -6.14
C SER A 186 10.13 -9.73 -5.78
N ILE A 187 9.67 -9.69 -4.52
CA ILE A 187 8.69 -8.68 -4.07
C ILE A 187 9.25 -7.28 -4.28
N LEU A 188 10.46 -7.01 -3.78
CA LEU A 188 11.09 -5.70 -3.89
C LEU A 188 11.33 -5.31 -5.35
N SER A 189 11.78 -6.25 -6.21
CA SER A 189 11.94 -6.00 -7.64
C SER A 189 10.63 -5.56 -8.31
N VAL A 190 9.54 -6.28 -8.05
CA VAL A 190 8.22 -5.96 -8.62
C VAL A 190 7.74 -4.59 -8.14
N LEU A 191 7.90 -4.26 -6.86
CA LEU A 191 7.48 -2.97 -6.31
C LEU A 191 8.32 -1.82 -6.86
N ILE A 192 9.64 -2.00 -6.98
CA ILE A 192 10.53 -1.04 -7.62
C ILE A 192 10.05 -0.76 -9.04
N ASP A 193 9.86 -1.79 -9.87
CA ASP A 193 9.46 -1.61 -11.25
C ASP A 193 8.07 -0.97 -11.38
N ASP A 194 7.11 -1.34 -10.53
CA ASP A 194 5.78 -0.71 -10.48
C ASP A 194 5.88 0.80 -10.19
N LEU A 195 6.69 1.21 -9.22
CA LEU A 195 6.91 2.64 -8.93
C LEU A 195 7.61 3.37 -10.09
N ARG A 196 8.55 2.72 -10.79
CA ARG A 196 9.22 3.30 -11.95
C ARG A 196 8.24 3.64 -13.08
N THR A 197 7.13 2.89 -13.20
CA THR A 197 6.10 3.16 -14.22
C THR A 197 5.33 4.45 -13.97
N VAL A 198 5.13 4.84 -12.71
CA VAL A 198 4.30 5.99 -12.33
C VAL A 198 5.10 7.24 -11.97
N ALA A 199 6.36 7.10 -11.54
CA ALA A 199 7.21 8.22 -11.16
C ALA A 199 7.29 9.36 -12.21
N PRO A 200 7.33 9.10 -13.54
CA PRO A 200 7.34 10.18 -14.54
C PRO A 200 6.09 11.06 -14.51
N ASP A 201 4.92 10.48 -14.23
CA ASP A 201 3.61 11.13 -14.26
C ASP A 201 3.28 11.88 -12.96
N MET A 202 4.00 11.58 -11.88
CA MET A 202 3.79 12.26 -10.60
C MET A 202 4.20 13.73 -10.66
N ARG A 203 3.73 14.54 -9.71
CA ARG A 203 4.07 15.95 -9.55
C ARG A 203 5.14 16.12 -8.48
N PHE A 204 5.97 17.15 -8.61
CA PHE A 204 6.89 17.52 -7.55
C PHE A 204 6.11 18.00 -6.31
N ALA A 205 6.69 17.87 -5.13
CA ALA A 205 6.02 18.23 -3.86
C ALA A 205 5.47 19.67 -3.90
N ARG A 206 6.23 20.58 -4.51
CA ARG A 206 5.86 21.99 -4.69
C ARG A 206 4.64 22.26 -5.56
N ASP A 207 4.29 21.30 -6.40
CA ASP A 207 3.19 21.39 -7.36
C ASP A 207 1.93 20.65 -6.87
N LEU A 208 1.97 20.09 -5.65
CA LEU A 208 0.83 19.45 -4.98
C LEU A 208 0.03 20.49 -4.18
N SER A 209 -1.27 20.56 -4.43
CA SER A 209 -2.18 21.49 -3.75
C SER A 209 -2.32 21.22 -2.25
N GLU A 210 -2.22 19.95 -1.88
CA GLU A 210 -2.31 19.45 -0.51
C GLU A 210 -0.95 19.44 0.20
N GLY A 211 0.13 19.85 -0.49
CA GLY A 211 1.47 19.98 0.06
C GLY A 211 2.23 18.67 0.25
N VAL A 212 3.20 18.70 1.16
CA VAL A 212 4.15 17.60 1.44
C VAL A 212 3.54 16.39 2.16
N GLU A 213 2.28 16.49 2.59
CA GLU A 213 1.52 15.39 3.20
C GLU A 213 1.05 14.35 2.17
N ARG A 214 1.28 14.61 0.88
CA ARG A 214 0.97 13.70 -0.23
C ARG A 214 2.28 13.16 -0.83
N ALA A 215 2.26 11.91 -1.26
CA ALA A 215 3.38 11.29 -1.94
C ALA A 215 3.69 12.01 -3.27
N SER A 216 4.81 12.72 -3.30
CA SER A 216 5.30 13.43 -4.48
C SER A 216 6.16 12.54 -5.38
N LYS A 217 6.57 13.08 -6.53
CA LYS A 217 7.57 12.47 -7.41
C LYS A 217 8.88 12.20 -6.67
N GLU A 218 9.35 13.14 -5.86
CA GLU A 218 10.57 12.99 -5.08
C GLU A 218 10.44 11.94 -3.98
N PHE A 219 9.27 11.84 -3.35
CA PHE A 219 8.96 10.76 -2.43
C PHE A 219 9.02 9.39 -3.13
N CYS A 220 8.40 9.27 -4.30
CA CYS A 220 8.43 8.05 -5.12
C CYS A 220 9.87 7.65 -5.50
N TRP A 221 10.68 8.61 -5.99
CA TRP A 221 12.10 8.37 -6.27
C TRP A 221 12.88 7.93 -5.05
N SER A 222 12.68 8.59 -3.91
CA SER A 222 13.34 8.24 -2.65
C SER A 222 12.95 6.85 -2.16
N LEU A 223 11.69 6.45 -2.33
CA LEU A 223 11.19 5.13 -1.98
C LEU A 223 11.77 4.04 -2.89
N ILE A 224 11.86 4.29 -4.21
CA ILE A 224 12.56 3.40 -5.15
C ILE A 224 14.01 3.19 -4.69
N ALA A 225 14.73 4.28 -4.38
CA ALA A 225 16.11 4.19 -3.95
C ALA A 225 16.27 3.41 -2.62
N ARG A 226 15.38 3.64 -1.66
CA ARG A 226 15.36 2.91 -0.39
C ARG A 226 15.12 1.42 -0.58
N MET A 227 14.10 1.04 -1.35
CA MET A 227 13.82 -0.37 -1.64
C MET A 227 14.95 -1.04 -2.41
N ALA A 228 15.57 -0.32 -3.36
CA ALA A 228 16.72 -0.83 -4.10
C ALA A 228 17.92 -1.09 -3.19
N MET A 229 18.18 -0.23 -2.20
CA MET A 229 19.21 -0.48 -1.18
C MET A 229 18.89 -1.71 -0.33
N THR A 230 17.62 -1.91 0.07
CA THR A 230 17.20 -3.13 0.79
C THR A 230 17.39 -4.38 -0.08
N ARG A 231 17.00 -4.32 -1.36
CA ARG A 231 17.10 -5.43 -2.32
C ARG A 231 18.55 -5.80 -2.68
N ALA A 232 19.46 -4.84 -2.62
CA ALA A 232 20.88 -5.06 -2.78
C ALA A 232 21.57 -5.59 -1.50
N GLY A 233 20.90 -5.47 -0.35
CA GLY A 233 21.45 -5.79 0.96
C GLY A 233 21.58 -7.29 1.23
N TYR A 234 22.22 -7.61 2.35
CA TYR A 234 22.13 -8.95 2.93
C TYR A 234 20.81 -9.08 3.69
N SER A 235 20.17 -10.25 3.61
CA SER A 235 18.98 -10.57 4.39
C SER A 235 19.05 -11.99 4.95
N LEU A 236 18.39 -12.23 6.09
CA LEU A 236 18.41 -13.53 6.77
C LEU A 236 17.42 -14.49 6.11
N ARG A 237 17.91 -15.61 5.57
CA ARG A 237 17.10 -16.64 4.91
C ARG A 237 16.79 -17.77 5.89
N PRO A 238 15.50 -18.07 6.16
CA PRO A 238 15.15 -19.18 7.03
C PRO A 238 15.48 -20.52 6.37
N ASP A 239 15.87 -21.51 7.18
CA ASP A 239 15.92 -22.89 6.72
C ASP A 239 14.49 -23.43 6.63
N LYS A 240 14.01 -23.64 5.41
CA LYS A 240 12.65 -24.15 5.15
C LYS A 240 12.43 -25.57 5.67
N GLY A 241 13.50 -26.36 5.84
CA GLY A 241 13.45 -27.70 6.43
C GLY A 241 13.58 -27.70 7.96
N ASN A 242 14.04 -26.61 8.56
CA ASN A 242 14.17 -26.45 10.00
C ASN A 242 13.91 -24.99 10.44
N PRO A 243 12.65 -24.60 10.68
CA PRO A 243 12.29 -23.24 11.09
C PRO A 243 12.92 -22.77 12.41
N MET A 244 13.48 -23.69 13.22
CA MET A 244 14.18 -23.36 14.47
C MET A 244 15.68 -23.08 14.25
N ALA A 245 16.20 -23.30 13.04
CA ALA A 245 17.55 -22.90 12.70
C ALA A 245 17.64 -21.38 12.58
N LYS A 246 18.79 -20.82 12.96
CA LYS A 246 19.08 -19.39 12.90
C LYS A 246 19.01 -18.76 11.50
N GLY A 247 18.90 -19.57 10.44
CA GLY A 247 18.96 -19.13 9.04
C GLY A 247 20.38 -18.80 8.56
N THR A 248 20.47 -18.33 7.32
CA THR A 248 21.73 -17.94 6.67
C THR A 248 21.60 -16.53 6.11
N MET A 249 22.59 -15.68 6.36
CA MET A 249 22.66 -14.37 5.72
C MET A 249 23.06 -14.55 4.26
N GLU A 250 22.20 -14.11 3.35
CA GLU A 250 22.42 -14.21 1.91
C GLU A 250 22.24 -12.85 1.25
N ARG A 251 22.92 -12.66 0.12
CA ARG A 251 22.77 -11.48 -0.75
C ARG A 251 22.69 -11.98 -2.19
N ALA A 252 21.70 -11.50 -2.92
CA ALA A 252 21.52 -11.87 -4.32
C ALA A 252 22.73 -11.48 -5.18
N SER A 253 23.00 -12.24 -6.24
CA SER A 253 24.15 -12.03 -7.12
C SER A 253 24.05 -10.74 -7.94
N ASP A 254 22.83 -10.25 -8.19
CA ASP A 254 22.48 -9.05 -8.95
C ASP A 254 22.49 -7.75 -8.11
N TYR A 255 23.00 -7.80 -6.88
CA TYR A 255 22.96 -6.65 -5.94
C TYR A 255 23.55 -5.34 -6.49
N ARG A 256 24.52 -5.41 -7.41
CA ARG A 256 25.13 -4.22 -8.01
C ARG A 256 24.15 -3.45 -8.88
N ASP A 257 23.25 -4.14 -9.58
CA ASP A 257 22.24 -3.51 -10.43
C ASP A 257 21.30 -2.65 -9.59
N TYR A 258 20.97 -3.12 -8.37
CA TYR A 258 20.14 -2.38 -7.44
C TYR A 258 20.88 -1.23 -6.75
N TYR A 259 22.20 -1.30 -6.56
CA TYR A 259 22.98 -0.12 -6.17
C TYR A 259 22.99 0.95 -7.27
N ASP A 260 23.03 0.55 -8.53
CA ASP A 260 22.92 1.48 -9.66
C ASP A 260 21.53 2.14 -9.71
N ILE A 261 20.46 1.38 -9.50
CA ILE A 261 19.09 1.91 -9.37
C ILE A 261 19.01 2.90 -8.20
N ALA A 262 19.52 2.53 -7.02
CA ALA A 262 19.49 3.40 -5.85
C ALA A 262 20.21 4.72 -6.11
N ARG A 263 21.42 4.66 -6.68
CA ARG A 263 22.17 5.85 -7.08
C ARG A 263 21.40 6.71 -8.07
N GLN A 264 20.87 6.12 -9.15
CA GLN A 264 20.12 6.85 -10.17
C GLN A 264 18.95 7.65 -9.58
N TYR A 265 18.15 7.04 -8.69
CA TYR A 265 16.99 7.69 -8.14
C TYR A 265 17.33 8.69 -7.02
N CYS A 266 18.40 8.45 -6.24
CA CYS A 266 18.98 9.49 -5.39
C CYS A 266 19.46 10.70 -6.20
N ASP A 267 20.18 10.47 -7.30
CA ASP A 267 20.66 11.52 -8.19
C ASP A 267 19.50 12.31 -8.82
N SER A 268 18.36 11.66 -9.08
CA SER A 268 17.14 12.32 -9.59
C SER A 268 16.58 13.32 -8.59
N VAL A 269 16.54 12.96 -7.29
CA VAL A 269 16.13 13.87 -6.21
C VAL A 269 17.13 15.02 -6.03
N ILE A 270 18.43 14.73 -6.04
CA ILE A 270 19.47 15.76 -5.85
C ILE A 270 19.47 16.74 -7.04
N SER A 271 19.39 16.21 -8.26
CA SER A 271 19.50 17.00 -9.49
C SER A 271 18.23 17.79 -9.81
N SER A 272 17.07 17.43 -9.23
CA SER A 272 15.85 18.24 -9.39
C SER A 272 16.00 19.62 -8.74
N GLY A 273 16.86 19.74 -7.73
CA GLY A 273 17.06 20.98 -6.98
C GLY A 273 15.79 21.47 -6.28
N THR A 274 14.86 20.56 -5.95
CA THR A 274 13.58 20.89 -5.33
C THR A 274 13.61 20.88 -3.80
N HIS A 275 14.68 20.37 -3.20
CA HIS A 275 14.85 20.24 -1.74
C HIS A 275 16.19 20.80 -1.25
N ASN A 276 16.24 21.33 -0.02
CA ASN A 276 17.45 21.89 0.58
C ASN A 276 17.50 21.80 2.12
N LEU A 277 18.64 21.34 2.65
CA LEU A 277 18.89 21.19 4.09
C LEU A 277 19.33 22.53 4.73
N THR A 278 18.45 23.53 4.73
CA THR A 278 18.75 24.87 5.26
C THR A 278 18.31 25.10 6.70
N LYS A 279 17.33 24.32 7.20
CA LYS A 279 16.80 24.46 8.55
C LYS A 279 17.81 23.97 9.58
N ALA A 280 17.86 24.66 10.71
CA ALA A 280 18.54 24.13 11.89
C ALA A 280 17.89 22.79 12.30
N PHE A 281 18.71 21.80 12.65
CA PHE A 281 18.25 20.44 12.96
C PHE A 281 17.08 20.40 13.96
N ASN A 282 17.19 21.11 15.08
CA ASN A 282 16.13 21.18 16.10
C ASN A 282 14.83 21.81 15.58
N LYS A 283 14.92 22.72 14.60
CA LYS A 283 13.77 23.42 14.05
C LYS A 283 12.86 22.51 13.24
N VAL A 284 13.42 21.48 12.59
CA VAL A 284 12.63 20.47 11.86
C VAL A 284 11.59 19.84 12.79
N PHE A 285 12.02 19.37 13.96
CA PHE A 285 11.13 18.73 14.94
C PHE A 285 10.17 19.72 15.61
N ILE A 286 10.60 20.95 15.87
CA ILE A 286 9.72 21.98 16.44
C ILE A 286 8.61 22.34 15.44
N ASP A 287 8.95 22.51 14.17
CA ASP A 287 7.99 22.83 13.12
C ASP A 287 6.96 21.69 12.98
N GLU A 288 7.43 20.42 12.97
CA GLU A 288 6.58 19.23 12.92
C GLU A 288 5.59 19.16 14.10
N CYS A 289 6.07 19.30 15.34
CA CYS A 289 5.20 19.27 16.53
C CYS A 289 4.17 20.43 16.58
N ASN A 290 4.42 21.51 15.83
CA ASN A 290 3.51 22.65 15.73
C ASN A 290 2.71 22.67 14.41
N TYR A 291 2.73 21.57 13.65
CA TYR A 291 2.04 21.44 12.36
C TYR A 291 2.40 22.55 11.36
N VAL A 292 3.66 22.99 11.37
CA VAL A 292 4.20 23.96 10.42
C VAL A 292 4.63 23.23 9.16
N VAL A 293 3.66 23.00 8.28
CA VAL A 293 3.89 22.36 6.98
C VAL A 293 4.74 23.29 6.10
N THR A 294 5.94 22.83 5.74
CA THR A 294 6.83 23.59 4.85
C THR A 294 6.64 23.08 3.44
N ASN A 295 5.87 23.80 2.65
CA ASN A 295 5.84 23.54 1.22
C ASN A 295 7.21 23.95 0.64
N ASN A 296 7.93 22.99 0.06
CA ASN A 296 9.22 23.18 -0.62
C ASN A 296 10.43 23.29 0.31
N ASP A 297 10.44 22.48 1.37
CA ASP A 297 11.68 22.05 2.06
C ASP A 297 12.73 21.59 1.05
#